data_AF-X1BBR6-F1
#
_entry.id   AF-X1BBR6-F1
#
_cell.length_a   1.000
_cell.length_b   1.000
_cell.length_c   1.000
_cell.angle_alpha   90.00
_cell.angle_beta   90.00
_cell.angle_gamma   90.00
#
_symmetry.space_group_name_H-M   'P 1'
#
loop_
_entity.id
_entity.type
_entity.pdbx_description
1 polymer ?
#
loop_
_entity_poly.entity_id
_entity_poly.type
_entity_poly.pdbx_seq_one_letter_code
_entity_poly.pdbx_strand_id
1 'polypeptide(L)'
;MLDMVMTTGIVHITVGNLIMWLIAFFFIYLAITKNYEPFLLVPIGFGILIVNLPLTYLMQEGEGLLWKFYHYGLEWEIIPPLIFLGLGALTDFGPMIANPKTLILGAGAQLGVYVAFFGALILGFKIPEACSIGIIGGADGPTTIY
;
A
#
# COMPACT_ATOMS: atom_id res chain seq x y z
N MET A 1 -17.09 34.95 15.99
CA MET A 1 -17.04 33.79 16.91
C MET A 1 -17.63 32.55 16.27
N LEU A 2 -18.84 32.60 15.68
CA LEU A 2 -19.41 31.48 14.92
C LEU A 2 -18.54 31.03 13.74
N ASP A 3 -17.98 31.97 12.96
CA ASP A 3 -17.11 31.61 11.82
C ASP A 3 -15.82 30.89 12.23
N MET A 4 -15.31 31.18 13.43
CA MET A 4 -14.12 30.55 13.98
C MET A 4 -14.41 29.12 14.43
N VAL A 5 -15.61 28.85 14.95
CA VAL A 5 -16.06 27.48 15.27
C VAL A 5 -16.30 26.68 13.99
N MET A 6 -16.92 27.30 12.99
CA MET A 6 -17.18 26.65 11.71
C MET A 6 -15.90 26.37 10.90
N THR A 7 -14.82 27.13 11.07
CA THR A 7 -13.52 26.84 10.43
C THR A 7 -12.68 25.82 11.20
N THR A 8 -13.12 25.35 12.37
CA THR A 8 -12.40 24.29 13.07
C THR A 8 -12.61 22.93 12.41
N GLY A 9 -11.53 22.15 12.30
CA GLY A 9 -11.57 20.79 11.75
C GLY A 9 -12.46 19.85 12.57
N ILE A 10 -12.66 20.12 13.86
CA ILE A 10 -13.48 19.30 14.76
C ILE A 10 -14.94 19.22 14.29
N VAL A 11 -15.49 20.33 13.76
CA VAL A 11 -16.87 20.40 13.27
C VAL A 11 -17.05 19.62 11.96
N HIS A 12 -15.96 19.38 11.23
CA HIS A 12 -15.95 18.70 9.94
C HIS A 12 -15.59 17.21 10.04
N ILE A 13 -15.47 16.65 11.24
CA ILE A 13 -15.19 15.22 11.42
C ILE A 13 -16.38 14.42 10.94
N THR A 14 -16.15 13.56 9.95
CA THR A 14 -17.13 12.57 9.51
C THR A 14 -16.89 11.23 10.20
N VAL A 15 -17.91 10.38 10.20
CA VAL A 15 -17.79 8.99 10.69
C VAL A 15 -16.71 8.23 9.91
N GLY A 16 -16.53 8.51 8.62
CA GLY A 16 -15.48 7.94 7.80
C GLY A 16 -14.08 8.27 8.31
N ASN A 17 -13.84 9.51 8.74
CA ASN A 17 -12.54 9.90 9.31
C ASN A 17 -12.21 9.08 10.57
N LEU A 18 -13.19 8.88 11.45
CA LEU A 18 -13.00 8.08 12.67
C LEU A 18 -12.65 6.62 12.35
N ILE A 19 -13.32 6.01 11.38
CA ILE A 19 -13.04 4.64 10.94
C ILE A 19 -11.61 4.55 10.38
N MET A 20 -11.21 5.49 9.52
CA MET A 20 -9.88 5.48 8.93
C MET A 20 -8.78 5.72 9.96
N TRP A 21 -9.02 6.54 11.00
CA TRP A 21 -8.08 6.71 12.10
C TRP A 21 -7.93 5.42 12.92
N LEU A 22 -9.02 4.69 13.18
CA LEU A 22 -8.93 3.39 13.84
C LEU A 22 -8.09 2.40 13.02
N ILE A 23 -8.27 2.37 11.70
CA ILE A 23 -7.46 1.54 10.79
C ILE A 23 -5.99 1.98 10.80
N ALA A 24 -5.72 3.30 10.78
CA ALA A 24 -4.36 3.83 10.87
C ALA A 24 -3.65 3.39 12.15
N PHE A 25 -4.29 3.55 13.31
CA PHE A 25 -3.73 3.12 14.59
C PHE A 25 -3.57 1.60 14.66
N PHE A 26 -4.49 0.83 14.06
CA PHE A 26 -4.37 -0.61 13.95
C PHE A 26 -3.13 -1.04 13.15
N PHE A 27 -2.86 -0.41 12.00
CA PHE A 27 -1.66 -0.70 11.20
C PHE A 27 -0.38 -0.26 11.91
N ILE A 28 -0.36 0.91 12.55
CA ILE A 28 0.79 1.37 13.34
C ILE A 28 1.04 0.40 14.52
N TYR A 29 -0.01 -0.08 15.18
CA TYR A 29 0.09 -1.05 16.26
C TYR A 29 0.71 -2.37 15.78
N LEU A 30 0.24 -2.91 14.66
CA LEU A 30 0.79 -4.12 14.05
C LEU A 30 2.27 -3.94 13.67
N ALA A 31 2.61 -2.81 13.07
CA ALA A 31 3.96 -2.52 12.63
C ALA A 31 4.95 -2.42 13.79
N ILE A 32 4.58 -1.75 14.89
CA ILE A 32 5.47 -1.50 16.04
C ILE A 32 5.47 -2.68 17.02
N THR A 33 4.29 -3.17 17.40
CA THR A 33 4.17 -4.19 18.46
C THR A 33 4.39 -5.60 17.92
N LYS A 34 3.94 -5.87 16.69
CA LYS A 34 4.05 -7.19 16.05
C LYS A 34 5.18 -7.27 15.03
N ASN A 35 5.88 -6.17 14.75
CA ASN A 35 6.98 -6.09 13.78
C ASN A 35 6.57 -6.58 12.37
N TYR A 36 5.31 -6.38 11.98
CA TYR A 36 4.85 -6.66 10.61
C TYR A 36 5.30 -5.53 9.69
N GLU A 37 6.23 -5.84 8.78
CA GLU A 37 6.81 -4.94 7.77
C GLU A 37 6.93 -3.48 8.25
N PRO A 38 7.68 -3.22 9.34
CA PRO A 38 7.65 -1.93 10.02
C PRO A 38 8.06 -0.76 9.10
N PHE A 39 8.96 -1.01 8.14
CA PHE A 39 9.43 -0.02 7.20
C PHE A 39 8.36 0.49 6.24
N LEU A 40 7.35 -0.32 5.90
CA LEU A 40 6.27 0.07 4.99
C LEU A 40 4.98 0.38 5.76
N LEU A 41 4.62 -0.46 6.74
CA LEU A 41 3.33 -0.39 7.41
C LEU A 41 3.21 0.82 8.36
N VAL A 42 4.33 1.30 8.95
CA VAL A 42 4.32 2.55 9.73
C VAL A 42 4.05 3.76 8.83
N PRO A 43 4.80 4.01 7.74
CA PRO A 43 4.46 5.10 6.81
C PRO A 43 3.06 5.02 6.23
N ILE A 44 2.57 3.82 5.89
CA ILE A 44 1.20 3.63 5.39
C ILE A 44 0.18 4.04 6.46
N GLY A 45 0.31 3.53 7.69
CA GLY A 45 -0.59 3.89 8.79
C GLY A 45 -0.57 5.39 9.09
N PHE A 46 0.61 6.01 9.10
CA PHE A 46 0.75 7.46 9.27
C PHE A 46 0.10 8.25 8.12
N GLY A 47 0.30 7.81 6.87
CA GLY A 47 -0.34 8.39 5.68
C GLY A 47 -1.86 8.36 5.76
N ILE A 48 -2.44 7.21 6.15
CA ILE A 48 -3.89 7.08 6.37
C ILE A 48 -4.37 8.08 7.42
N LEU A 49 -3.64 8.23 8.53
CA LEU A 49 -4.02 9.16 9.60
C LEU A 49 -4.07 10.61 9.09
N ILE A 50 -2.99 11.09 8.46
CA ILE A 50 -2.85 12.51 8.08
C ILE A 50 -3.76 12.90 6.91
N VAL A 51 -3.96 12.03 5.91
CA VAL A 51 -4.86 12.31 4.78
C VAL A 51 -6.32 12.40 5.22
N ASN A 52 -6.69 11.68 6.29
CA ASN A 52 -8.04 11.68 6.84
C ASN A 52 -8.25 12.76 7.92
N LEU A 53 -7.34 13.71 8.08
CA LEU A 53 -7.57 14.89 8.93
C LEU A 53 -8.46 15.90 8.17
N PRO A 54 -9.52 16.41 8.80
CA PRO A 54 -10.45 17.33 8.15
C PRO A 54 -9.76 18.64 7.75
N LEU A 55 -10.16 19.20 6.60
CA LEU A 55 -9.67 20.47 6.04
C LEU A 55 -8.16 20.52 5.71
N THR A 56 -7.48 19.39 5.59
CA THR A 56 -6.03 19.36 5.31
C THR A 56 -5.68 19.34 3.83
N TYR A 57 -6.58 18.85 2.98
CA TYR A 57 -6.46 18.83 1.51
C TYR A 57 -5.12 18.25 0.99
N LEU A 58 -4.47 17.36 1.76
CA LEU A 58 -3.12 16.86 1.44
C LEU A 58 -3.06 16.04 0.15
N MET A 59 -4.19 15.44 -0.23
CA MET A 59 -4.36 14.66 -1.47
C MET A 59 -5.16 15.41 -2.55
N GLN A 60 -5.37 16.72 -2.38
CA GLN A 60 -6.04 17.52 -3.40
C GLN A 60 -5.21 17.53 -4.69
N GLU A 61 -5.86 17.24 -5.81
CA GLU A 61 -5.22 17.17 -7.12
C GLU A 61 -4.54 18.50 -7.48
N GLY A 62 -3.31 18.44 -8.00
CA GLY A 62 -2.49 19.61 -8.39
C GLY A 62 -1.84 20.39 -7.23
N GLU A 63 -2.47 20.44 -6.05
CA GLU A 63 -2.05 21.34 -4.96
C GLU A 63 -1.51 20.60 -3.74
N GLY A 64 -2.09 19.45 -3.41
CA GLY A 64 -1.81 18.67 -2.22
C GLY A 64 -0.36 18.21 -2.14
N LEU A 65 0.26 18.37 -0.96
CA LEU A 65 1.65 17.95 -0.74
C LEU A 65 1.82 16.45 -1.01
N LEU A 66 0.95 15.61 -0.44
CA LEU A 66 1.01 14.15 -0.62
C LEU A 66 0.56 13.73 -2.02
N TRP A 67 -0.36 14.49 -2.63
CA TRP A 67 -0.73 14.29 -4.02
C TRP A 67 0.47 14.40 -4.95
N LYS A 68 1.39 15.36 -4.75
CA LYS A 68 2.60 15.49 -5.57
C LYS A 68 3.53 14.28 -5.46
N PHE A 69 3.69 13.72 -4.27
CA PHE A 69 4.46 12.48 -4.08
C PHE A 69 3.75 11.28 -4.72
N TYR A 70 2.43 11.21 -4.64
CA TYR A 70 1.65 10.18 -5.31
C TYR A 70 1.76 10.29 -6.82
N HIS A 71 1.51 11.47 -7.40
CA HIS A 71 1.48 11.69 -8.85
C HIS A 71 2.86 11.48 -9.49
N TYR A 72 3.89 12.17 -9.00
CA TYR A 72 5.23 12.06 -9.59
C TYR A 72 5.99 10.81 -9.12
N GLY A 73 5.60 10.20 -8.00
CA GLY A 73 6.30 9.06 -7.43
C GLY A 73 5.69 7.71 -7.78
N LEU A 74 4.38 7.56 -7.57
CA LEU A 74 3.66 6.30 -7.76
C LEU A 74 2.99 6.23 -9.14
N GLU A 75 2.23 7.26 -9.53
CA GLU A 75 1.50 7.27 -10.82
C GLU A 75 2.46 7.34 -12.02
N TRP A 76 3.58 8.05 -11.89
CA TRP A 76 4.69 8.01 -12.87
C TRP A 76 5.59 6.77 -12.73
N GLU A 77 5.25 5.84 -11.83
CA GLU A 77 5.96 4.58 -11.63
C GLU A 77 7.46 4.75 -11.32
N ILE A 78 7.86 5.82 -10.62
CA ILE A 78 9.28 6.06 -10.28
C ILE A 78 9.68 5.30 -9.02
N ILE A 79 8.84 5.34 -7.99
CA ILE A 79 9.14 4.76 -6.67
C ILE A 79 9.19 3.21 -6.73
N PRO A 80 8.21 2.50 -7.30
CA PRO A 80 8.21 1.03 -7.25
C PRO A 80 9.42 0.38 -7.93
N PRO A 81 9.82 0.77 -9.17
CA PRO A 81 11.02 0.23 -9.81
C PRO A 81 12.32 0.60 -9.09
N LEU A 82 12.38 1.78 -8.45
CA LEU A 82 13.55 2.16 -7.66
C LEU A 82 13.69 1.30 -6.39
N ILE A 83 12.59 1.01 -5.71
CA ILE A 83 12.57 0.05 -4.59
C ILE A 83 12.95 -1.34 -5.09
N PHE A 84 12.44 -1.76 -6.24
CA PHE A 84 12.74 -3.07 -6.82
C PHE A 84 14.22 -3.21 -7.23
N LEU A 85 14.82 -2.15 -7.78
CA LEU A 85 16.26 -2.08 -8.04
C LEU A 85 17.07 -2.24 -6.76
N GLY A 86 16.67 -1.55 -5.68
CA GLY A 86 17.30 -1.68 -4.36
C GLY A 86 17.18 -3.09 -3.79
N LEU A 87 15.99 -3.70 -3.87
CA LEU A 87 15.75 -5.08 -3.44
C LEU A 87 16.62 -6.07 -4.22
N GLY A 88 16.68 -5.92 -5.55
CA GLY A 88 17.53 -6.73 -6.43
C GLY A 88 19.02 -6.59 -6.11
N ALA A 89 19.48 -5.38 -5.78
CA ALA A 89 20.87 -5.14 -5.39
C ALA A 89 21.24 -5.76 -4.04
N LEU A 90 20.27 -5.95 -3.14
CA LEU A 90 20.46 -6.59 -1.84
C LEU A 90 20.25 -8.11 -1.87
N THR A 91 19.74 -8.67 -2.97
CA THR A 91 19.39 -10.09 -3.08
C THR A 91 20.64 -10.94 -3.34
N ASP A 92 20.86 -11.96 -2.52
CA ASP A 92 21.92 -12.96 -2.74
C ASP A 92 21.44 -14.09 -3.66
N PHE A 93 22.06 -14.20 -4.83
CA PHE A 93 21.75 -15.25 -5.81
C PHE A 93 22.54 -16.55 -5.58
N GLY A 94 23.53 -16.58 -4.69
CA GLY A 94 24.37 -17.74 -4.41
C GLY A 94 23.57 -19.02 -4.12
N PRO A 95 22.59 -19.00 -3.20
CA PRO A 95 21.74 -20.16 -2.90
C PRO A 95 20.92 -20.64 -4.10
N MET A 96 20.43 -19.72 -4.93
CA MET A 96 19.62 -20.03 -6.13
C MET A 96 20.49 -20.68 -7.21
N ILE A 97 21.69 -20.14 -7.46
CA ILE A 97 22.64 -20.67 -8.45
C ILE A 97 23.17 -22.04 -8.01
N ALA A 98 23.43 -22.24 -6.71
CA ALA A 98 23.93 -23.50 -6.17
C ALA A 98 22.92 -24.66 -6.30
N ASN A 99 21.62 -24.37 -6.24
CA ASN A 99 20.57 -25.37 -6.49
C ASN A 99 19.43 -24.79 -7.34
N PRO A 100 19.53 -24.86 -8.68
CA PRO A 100 18.54 -24.30 -9.59
C PRO A 100 17.13 -24.88 -9.44
N LYS A 101 16.97 -26.07 -8.82
CA LYS A 101 15.63 -26.62 -8.54
C LYS A 101 14.81 -25.74 -7.60
N THR A 102 15.46 -24.86 -6.83
CA THR A 102 14.78 -23.86 -5.99
C THR A 102 13.98 -22.84 -6.81
N LEU A 103 14.32 -22.60 -8.09
CA LEU A 103 13.48 -21.78 -8.99
C LEU A 103 12.06 -22.34 -9.15
N ILE A 104 11.89 -23.66 -9.05
CA ILE A 104 10.58 -24.30 -9.18
C ILE A 104 9.69 -23.97 -7.97
N LEU A 105 10.27 -23.76 -6.78
CA LEU A 105 9.53 -23.22 -5.63
C LEU A 105 9.04 -21.80 -5.91
N GLY A 106 9.86 -20.97 -6.55
CA GLY A 106 9.46 -19.63 -7.00
C GLY A 106 8.30 -19.66 -8.01
N ALA A 107 8.31 -20.62 -8.95
CA ALA A 107 7.19 -20.83 -9.87
C ALA A 107 5.88 -21.21 -9.13
N GLY A 108 5.98 -21.82 -7.94
CA GLY A 108 4.84 -22.10 -7.08
C GLY A 108 4.13 -20.85 -6.55
N ALA A 109 4.85 -19.73 -6.39
CA ALA A 109 4.25 -18.45 -5.99
C ALA A 109 3.23 -17.94 -7.03
N GLN A 110 3.42 -18.28 -8.31
CA GLN A 110 2.49 -17.91 -9.39
C GLN A 110 1.12 -18.60 -9.24
N LEU A 111 1.05 -19.77 -8.61
CA LEU A 111 -0.24 -20.41 -8.29
C LEU A 111 -1.04 -19.56 -7.30
N GLY A 112 -0.37 -18.91 -6.34
CA GLY A 112 -1.01 -17.99 -5.39
C GLY A 112 -1.70 -16.83 -6.10
N VAL A 113 -1.04 -16.26 -7.12
CA VAL A 113 -1.59 -15.19 -7.96
C VAL A 113 -2.87 -15.63 -8.67
N TYR A 114 -2.85 -16.80 -9.30
CA TYR A 114 -4.03 -17.33 -9.99
C TYR A 114 -5.17 -17.67 -9.03
N VAL A 115 -4.87 -18.24 -7.86
CA VAL A 115 -5.89 -18.54 -6.84
C VAL A 115 -6.57 -17.26 -6.36
N ALA A 116 -5.80 -16.21 -6.07
CA ALA A 116 -6.34 -14.90 -5.68
C ALA A 116 -7.18 -14.25 -6.80
N PHE A 117 -6.69 -14.31 -8.05
CA PHE A 117 -7.39 -13.80 -9.23
C PHE A 117 -8.73 -14.49 -9.47
N PHE A 118 -8.74 -15.83 -9.56
CA PHE A 118 -9.99 -16.58 -9.76
C PHE A 118 -10.93 -16.45 -8.57
N GLY A 119 -10.39 -16.38 -7.34
CA GLY A 119 -11.17 -16.08 -6.15
C GLY A 119 -11.88 -14.73 -6.24
N ALA A 120 -11.18 -13.68 -6.68
CA ALA A 120 -11.78 -12.36 -6.89
C ALA A 120 -12.86 -12.38 -7.98
N LEU A 121 -12.65 -13.09 -9.09
CA LEU A 121 -13.66 -13.23 -10.13
C LEU A 121 -14.93 -13.93 -9.63
N ILE A 122 -14.79 -14.98 -8.82
CA ILE A 122 -15.92 -15.70 -8.21
C ILE A 122 -16.72 -14.79 -7.26
N LEU A 123 -16.03 -13.88 -6.55
CA LEU A 123 -16.65 -12.87 -5.68
C LEU A 123 -17.30 -11.70 -6.46
N GLY A 124 -17.20 -11.69 -7.80
CA GLY A 124 -17.87 -10.72 -8.66
C GLY A 124 -17.06 -9.47 -9.00
N PHE A 125 -15.76 -9.43 -8.71
CA PHE A 125 -14.88 -8.33 -9.12
C PHE A 125 -14.69 -8.31 -10.63
N LYS A 126 -14.51 -7.11 -11.21
CA LYS A 126 -14.20 -6.97 -12.63
C LYS A 126 -12.79 -7.48 -12.92
N ILE A 127 -12.50 -7.80 -14.17
CA ILE A 127 -11.18 -8.30 -14.58
C ILE A 127 -10.03 -7.37 -14.13
N PRO A 128 -10.08 -6.03 -14.32
CA PRO A 128 -8.99 -5.16 -13.87
C PRO A 128 -8.78 -5.18 -12.34
N GLU A 129 -9.87 -5.19 -11.57
CA GLU A 129 -9.83 -5.24 -10.10
C GLU A 129 -9.29 -6.59 -9.61
N ALA A 130 -9.75 -7.68 -10.24
CA ALA A 130 -9.29 -9.04 -9.95
C ALA A 130 -7.81 -9.22 -10.29
N CYS A 131 -7.30 -8.58 -11.35
CA CYS A 131 -5.87 -8.56 -11.67
C CYS A 131 -5.06 -7.92 -10.54
N SER A 132 -5.47 -6.73 -10.05
CA SER A 132 -4.79 -6.06 -8.93
C SER A 132 -4.84 -6.90 -7.65
N ILE A 133 -5.98 -7.53 -7.33
CA ILE A 133 -6.12 -8.44 -6.18
C ILE A 133 -5.23 -9.68 -6.35
N GLY A 134 -5.13 -10.20 -7.57
CA GLY A 134 -4.33 -11.38 -7.90
C GLY A 134 -2.86 -11.20 -7.55
N ILE A 135 -2.27 -10.04 -7.85
CA ILE A 135 -0.83 -9.77 -7.64
C ILE A 135 -0.43 -9.89 -6.17
N ILE A 136 -1.34 -9.63 -5.22
CA ILE A 136 -1.13 -9.83 -3.77
C ILE A 136 -0.67 -11.27 -3.47
N GLY A 137 -1.16 -12.26 -4.24
CA GLY A 137 -0.79 -13.67 -4.11
C GLY A 137 0.69 -13.97 -4.44
N GLY A 138 1.40 -13.04 -5.09
CA GLY A 138 2.83 -13.13 -5.37
C GLY A 138 3.71 -12.77 -4.16
N ALA A 139 3.13 -12.22 -3.09
CA ALA A 139 3.80 -11.85 -1.85
C ALA A 139 4.99 -10.87 -2.01
N ASP A 140 4.97 -10.07 -3.07
CA ASP A 140 5.97 -9.03 -3.35
C ASP A 140 5.27 -7.65 -3.30
N GLY A 141 5.57 -6.89 -2.25
CA GLY A 141 4.94 -5.59 -1.98
C GLY A 141 5.19 -4.54 -3.08
N PRO A 142 6.45 -4.21 -3.43
CA PRO A 142 6.75 -3.22 -4.46
C PRO A 142 6.09 -3.50 -5.82
N THR A 143 6.06 -4.77 -6.25
CA THR A 143 5.40 -5.16 -7.51
C THR A 143 3.88 -5.16 -7.42
N THR A 144 3.30 -5.28 -6.22
CA THR A 144 1.85 -5.14 -6.00
C THR A 144 1.40 -3.68 -6.02
N ILE A 145 2.30 -2.75 -5.68
CA ILE A 145 2.02 -1.31 -5.70
C ILE A 145 2.17 -0.72 -7.12
N TYR A 146 3.02 -1.33 -7.93
CA TYR A 146 3.17 -1.04 -9.36
C TYR A 146 1.88 -1.36 -10.12
#